data_AF-A0A7W0H3J0-F1
#
_entry.id   AF-A0A7W0H3J0-F1
#
_cell.length_a   1.000
_cell.length_b   1.000
_cell.length_c   1.000
_cell.angle_alpha   90.00
_cell.angle_beta   90.00
_cell.angle_gamma   90.00
#
_symmetry.space_group_name_H-M   'P 1'
#
loop_
_entity.id
_entity.type
_entity.pdbx_description
1 polymer ?
#
loop_
_entity_poly.entity_id
_entity_poly.type
_entity_poly.pdbx_seq_one_letter_code
_entity_poly.pdbx_strand_id
1 'polypeptide(L)'
;LGLSSLWYGVRGQGSTVASNVTARLDVAMLPAYVSSANVGLYSVATNVSLIVYQLSNTFAGLVLPAAAGDPDRGPVKVVGSLWASLVVAGLLAAVLGLLAEPLLELVYGDSFSDAAEPLLLLLPGAVLFAGSSILAAGVYAAGRPFTATFAQLLGMAVTVVGLFVFLRTGGITAAALVSTASYATVFVAMLIAYKGVSGSSWRSFVPTPSRVRDLVR
;
A
#
# COMPACT_ATOMS: atom_id res chain seq x y z
N LEU A 1 -13.37 30.21 3.01
CA LEU A 1 -12.69 29.31 2.05
C LEU A 1 -11.33 28.79 2.54
N GLY A 2 -10.54 29.56 3.32
CA GLY A 2 -9.20 29.12 3.78
C GLY A 2 -9.13 28.15 4.98
N LEU A 3 -10.04 28.24 5.95
CA LEU A 3 -10.00 27.36 7.14
C LEU A 3 -10.48 25.94 6.83
N SER A 4 -11.47 25.77 5.96
CA SER A 4 -11.98 24.45 5.55
C SER A 4 -10.97 23.68 4.69
N SER A 5 -10.21 24.37 3.83
CA SER A 5 -9.15 23.76 3.02
C SER A 5 -7.88 23.48 3.83
N LEU A 6 -7.47 24.38 4.74
CA LEU A 6 -6.39 24.10 5.70
C LEU A 6 -6.73 22.91 6.61
N TRP A 7 -7.98 22.83 7.07
CA TRP A 7 -8.47 21.73 7.90
C TRP A 7 -8.55 20.41 7.13
N TYR A 8 -8.98 20.43 5.86
CA TYR A 8 -8.88 19.26 4.98
C TYR A 8 -7.43 18.87 4.68
N GLY A 9 -6.54 19.85 4.49
CA GLY A 9 -5.11 19.65 4.29
C GLY A 9 -4.45 18.95 5.46
N VAL A 10 -4.68 19.43 6.69
CA VAL A 10 -4.20 18.76 7.92
C VAL A 10 -4.75 17.33 8.03
N ARG A 11 -6.03 17.12 7.69
CA ARG A 11 -6.68 15.80 7.71
C ARG A 11 -6.12 14.83 6.66
N GLY A 12 -5.84 15.31 5.45
CA GLY A 12 -5.23 14.51 4.37
C GLY A 12 -3.74 14.25 4.60
N GLN A 13 -3.02 15.18 5.22
CA GLN A 13 -1.63 14.95 5.64
C GLN A 13 -1.55 13.89 6.74
N GLY A 14 -2.52 13.83 7.65
CA GLY A 14 -2.58 12.80 8.69
C GLY A 14 -2.56 11.37 8.13
N SER A 15 -3.29 11.12 7.03
CA SER A 15 -3.24 9.81 6.36
C SER A 15 -1.94 9.54 5.61
N THR A 16 -1.32 10.57 5.00
CA THR A 16 -0.01 10.42 4.34
C THR A 16 1.09 10.13 5.35
N VAL A 17 1.06 10.80 6.51
CA VAL A 17 1.97 10.53 7.62
C VAL A 17 1.72 9.11 8.13
N ALA A 18 0.46 8.74 8.39
CA ALA A 18 0.12 7.40 8.85
C ALA A 18 0.58 6.31 7.88
N SER A 19 0.41 6.49 6.56
CA SER A 19 0.88 5.52 5.56
C SER A 19 2.40 5.40 5.52
N ASN A 20 3.13 6.53 5.65
CA ASN A 20 4.60 6.50 5.71
C ASN A 20 5.10 5.83 6.99
N VAL A 21 4.40 6.06 8.10
CA VAL A 21 4.69 5.42 9.39
C VAL A 21 4.43 3.91 9.28
N THR A 22 3.28 3.48 8.77
CA THR A 22 2.98 2.05 8.53
C THR A 22 4.04 1.39 7.67
N ALA A 23 4.53 2.07 6.63
CA ALA A 23 5.52 1.56 5.70
C ALA A 23 6.98 1.56 6.19
N ARG A 24 7.27 2.21 7.34
CA ARG A 24 8.64 2.32 7.90
C ARG A 24 8.76 1.88 9.35
N LEU A 25 7.64 1.60 10.02
CA LEU A 25 7.60 1.17 11.41
C LEU A 25 8.39 -0.11 11.65
N ASP A 26 8.36 -1.02 10.68
CA ASP A 26 9.10 -2.27 10.71
C ASP A 26 10.62 -2.06 10.71
N VAL A 27 11.14 -1.25 9.80
CA VAL A 27 12.56 -0.87 9.74
C VAL A 27 12.98 -0.13 11.02
N ALA A 28 12.10 0.66 11.62
CA ALA A 28 12.39 1.37 12.87
C ALA A 28 12.46 0.45 14.10
N MET A 29 11.68 -0.63 14.14
CA MET A 29 11.66 -1.58 15.26
C MET A 29 12.77 -2.64 15.16
N LEU A 30 13.16 -3.04 13.95
CA LEU A 30 14.15 -4.10 13.69
C LEU A 30 15.48 -3.99 14.46
N PRO A 31 16.13 -2.81 14.57
CA PRO A 31 17.42 -2.68 15.26
C PRO A 31 17.42 -3.11 16.73
N ALA A 32 16.26 -3.14 17.39
CA ALA A 32 16.14 -3.59 18.77
C ALA A 32 16.13 -5.13 18.93
N TYR A 33 16.01 -5.88 17.82
CA TYR A 33 15.77 -7.33 17.85
C TYR A 33 16.70 -8.15 16.95
N VAL A 34 17.25 -7.56 15.89
CA VAL A 34 18.12 -8.29 14.93
C VAL A 34 19.47 -7.60 14.74
N SER A 35 20.45 -8.32 14.18
CA SER A 35 21.77 -7.79 13.86
C SER A 35 21.71 -6.68 12.80
N SER A 36 22.71 -5.79 12.78
CA SER A 36 22.81 -4.70 11.79
C SER A 36 22.85 -5.22 10.34
N ALA A 37 23.47 -6.37 10.09
CA ALA A 37 23.45 -7.03 8.78
C ALA A 37 22.02 -7.36 8.33
N ASN A 38 21.22 -7.96 9.21
CA ASN A 38 19.82 -8.28 8.94
C ASN A 38 18.96 -7.02 8.76
N VAL A 39 19.21 -5.95 9.50
CA VAL A 39 18.57 -4.64 9.26
C VAL A 39 18.88 -4.14 7.85
N GLY A 40 20.13 -4.28 7.40
CA GLY A 40 20.55 -3.92 6.04
C GLY A 40 19.80 -4.70 4.96
N LEU A 41 19.79 -6.04 5.06
CA LEU A 41 19.07 -6.93 4.14
C LEU A 41 17.58 -6.57 4.05
N TYR A 42 16.94 -6.42 5.22
CA TYR A 42 15.51 -6.07 5.27
C TYR A 42 15.23 -4.67 4.72
N SER A 43 16.11 -3.70 4.98
CA SER A 43 15.95 -2.34 4.46
C SER A 43 16.00 -2.31 2.93
N VAL A 44 16.90 -3.09 2.33
CA VAL A 44 16.98 -3.24 0.87
C VAL A 44 15.71 -3.89 0.33
N ALA A 45 15.28 -5.02 0.90
CA ALA A 45 14.04 -5.68 0.52
C ALA A 45 12.82 -4.74 0.60
N THR A 46 12.71 -4.00 1.69
CA THR A 46 11.63 -3.03 1.91
C THR A 46 11.66 -1.90 0.89
N ASN A 47 12.82 -1.29 0.65
CA ASN A 47 12.97 -0.22 -0.33
C ASN A 47 12.57 -0.66 -1.74
N VAL A 48 13.01 -1.85 -2.17
CA VAL A 48 12.65 -2.40 -3.48
C VAL A 48 11.15 -2.70 -3.54
N SER A 49 10.56 -3.29 -2.50
CA SER A 49 9.12 -3.54 -2.45
C SER A 49 8.27 -2.26 -2.53
N LEU A 50 8.74 -1.16 -1.92
CA LEU A 50 8.02 0.12 -1.90
C LEU A 50 7.99 0.82 -3.26
N ILE A 51 8.85 0.45 -4.22
CA ILE A 51 8.76 0.93 -5.61
C ILE A 51 7.39 0.59 -6.19
N VAL A 52 6.87 -0.61 -5.90
CA VAL A 52 5.54 -1.07 -6.35
C VAL A 52 4.44 -0.15 -5.81
N TYR A 53 4.52 0.20 -4.53
CA TYR A 53 3.58 1.10 -3.88
C TYR A 53 3.65 2.52 -4.46
N GLN A 54 4.85 3.07 -4.62
CA GLN A 54 5.01 4.47 -5.04
C GLN A 54 4.51 4.73 -6.46
N LEU A 55 4.65 3.75 -7.35
CA LEU A 55 4.05 3.81 -8.68
C LEU A 55 2.53 3.99 -8.59
N SER A 56 1.87 3.20 -7.76
CA SER A 56 0.41 3.28 -7.58
C SER A 56 -0.03 4.56 -6.87
N ASN A 57 0.74 5.01 -5.88
CA ASN A 57 0.47 6.24 -5.16
C ASN A 57 0.54 7.48 -6.08
N THR A 58 1.41 7.45 -7.10
CA THR A 58 1.45 8.48 -8.14
C THR A 58 0.13 8.53 -8.92
N PHE A 59 -0.41 7.38 -9.32
CA PHE A 59 -1.72 7.31 -9.97
C PHE A 59 -2.86 7.73 -9.04
N ALA A 60 -2.79 7.41 -7.75
CA ALA A 60 -3.78 7.83 -6.76
C ALA A 60 -3.96 9.36 -6.72
N GLY A 61 -2.87 10.11 -6.91
CA GLY A 61 -2.89 11.57 -7.02
C GLY A 61 -3.71 12.11 -8.19
N LEU A 62 -3.88 11.32 -9.26
CA LEU A 62 -4.72 11.65 -10.42
C LEU A 62 -6.17 11.17 -10.23
N VAL A 63 -6.36 10.04 -9.55
CA VAL A 63 -7.70 9.47 -9.27
C VAL A 63 -8.51 10.38 -8.36
N LEU A 64 -7.87 10.98 -7.34
CA LEU A 64 -8.52 11.89 -6.40
C LEU A 64 -9.30 13.02 -7.12
N PRO A 65 -8.66 13.92 -7.89
CA PRO A 65 -9.36 15.01 -8.56
C PRO A 65 -10.36 14.50 -9.61
N ALA A 66 -10.03 13.42 -10.32
CA ALA A 66 -10.91 12.85 -11.35
C ALA A 66 -12.22 12.26 -10.78
N ALA A 67 -12.17 11.71 -9.57
CA ALA A 67 -13.34 11.20 -8.86
C ALA A 67 -14.12 12.30 -8.14
N ALA A 68 -13.44 13.34 -7.63
CA ALA A 68 -14.08 14.47 -6.97
C ALA A 68 -14.83 15.41 -7.95
N GLY A 69 -14.29 15.59 -9.16
CA GLY A 69 -14.88 16.46 -10.18
C GLY A 69 -16.10 15.89 -10.91
N ASP A 70 -16.41 14.60 -10.72
CA ASP A 70 -17.49 13.88 -11.41
C ASP A 70 -18.07 12.82 -10.47
N PRO A 71 -18.94 13.21 -9.51
CA PRO A 71 -19.43 12.33 -8.46
C PRO A 71 -20.20 11.10 -9.00
N ASP A 72 -20.90 11.25 -10.12
CA ASP A 72 -21.69 10.18 -10.72
C ASP A 72 -20.81 9.07 -11.30
N ARG A 73 -19.67 9.44 -11.91
CA ARG A 73 -18.69 8.47 -12.45
C ARG A 73 -17.53 8.16 -11.52
N GLY A 74 -17.42 8.86 -10.39
CA GLY A 74 -16.37 8.69 -9.39
C GLY A 74 -16.16 7.22 -9.00
N PRO A 75 -17.22 6.46 -8.64
CA PRO A 75 -17.11 5.04 -8.32
C PRO A 75 -16.52 4.18 -9.43
N VAL A 76 -16.89 4.45 -10.69
CA VAL A 76 -16.38 3.71 -11.86
C VAL A 76 -14.90 4.03 -12.07
N LYS A 77 -14.50 5.30 -11.99
CA LYS A 77 -13.11 5.74 -12.12
C LYS A 77 -12.23 5.11 -11.04
N VAL A 78 -12.64 5.17 -9.77
CA VAL A 78 -11.86 4.60 -8.65
C VAL A 78 -11.71 3.09 -8.79
N VAL A 79 -12.78 2.35 -9.07
CA VAL A 79 -12.69 0.88 -9.23
C VAL A 79 -11.86 0.52 -10.47
N GLY A 80 -12.02 1.24 -11.57
CA GLY A 80 -11.24 1.05 -12.78
C GLY A 80 -9.75 1.25 -12.53
N SER A 81 -9.39 2.35 -11.87
CA SER A 81 -8.02 2.65 -11.46
C SER A 81 -7.48 1.67 -10.41
N LEU A 82 -8.33 1.13 -9.54
CA LEU A 82 -7.94 0.09 -8.58
C LEU A 82 -7.48 -1.17 -9.32
N TRP A 83 -8.26 -1.66 -10.27
CA TRP A 83 -7.87 -2.83 -11.06
C TRP A 83 -6.65 -2.57 -11.92
N ALA A 84 -6.56 -1.41 -12.57
CA ALA A 84 -5.37 -1.04 -13.32
C ALA A 84 -4.12 -1.00 -12.43
N SER A 85 -4.23 -0.40 -11.24
CA SER A 85 -3.16 -0.36 -10.24
C SER A 85 -2.77 -1.77 -9.77
N LEU A 86 -3.73 -2.63 -9.43
CA LEU A 86 -3.44 -4.01 -9.00
C LEU A 86 -2.76 -4.84 -10.10
N VAL A 87 -3.18 -4.68 -11.36
CA VAL A 87 -2.55 -5.37 -12.50
C VAL A 87 -1.13 -4.85 -12.72
N VAL A 88 -0.94 -3.53 -12.80
CA VAL A 88 0.38 -2.92 -13.03
C VAL A 88 1.33 -3.23 -11.86
N ALA A 89 0.86 -3.07 -10.62
CA ALA A 89 1.62 -3.40 -9.43
C ALA A 89 1.94 -4.89 -9.35
N GLY A 90 0.98 -5.77 -9.68
CA GLY A 90 1.17 -7.21 -9.73
C GLY A 90 2.18 -7.65 -10.78
N LEU A 91 2.15 -7.05 -11.98
CA LEU A 91 3.13 -7.30 -13.03
C LEU A 91 4.53 -6.83 -12.61
N LEU A 92 4.63 -5.62 -12.05
CA LEU A 92 5.90 -5.11 -11.53
C LEU A 92 6.45 -5.98 -10.40
N ALA A 93 5.59 -6.40 -9.47
CA ALA A 93 5.96 -7.30 -8.39
C ALA A 93 6.40 -8.67 -8.93
N ALA A 94 5.74 -9.22 -9.94
CA ALA A 94 6.14 -10.47 -10.57
C ALA A 94 7.54 -10.36 -11.22
N VAL A 95 7.81 -9.25 -11.93
CA VAL A 95 9.13 -8.99 -12.52
C VAL A 95 10.19 -8.84 -11.43
N LEU A 96 9.93 -8.05 -10.38
CA LEU A 96 10.86 -7.88 -9.26
C LEU A 96 11.09 -9.18 -8.49
N GLY A 97 10.06 -10.01 -8.32
CA GLY A 97 10.19 -11.31 -7.66
C GLY A 97 10.99 -12.31 -8.48
N LEU A 98 10.73 -12.39 -9.79
CA LEU A 98 11.46 -13.29 -10.69
C LEU A 98 12.95 -12.91 -10.79
N LEU A 99 13.25 -11.63 -10.72
CA LEU A 99 14.61 -11.09 -10.80
C LEU A 99 15.21 -10.73 -9.45
N ALA A 100 14.59 -11.11 -8.32
CA ALA A 100 14.94 -10.61 -7.00
C ALA A 100 16.43 -10.81 -6.68
N GLU A 101 16.90 -12.05 -6.70
CA GLU A 101 18.29 -12.41 -6.41
C GLU A 101 19.30 -11.75 -7.37
N PRO A 102 19.22 -11.93 -8.71
CA PRO A 102 20.20 -11.32 -9.62
C PRO A 102 20.16 -9.79 -9.64
N LEU A 103 18.98 -9.19 -9.40
CA LEU A 103 18.86 -7.73 -9.32
C LEU A 103 19.53 -7.19 -8.04
N LEU A 104 19.35 -7.89 -6.92
CA LEU A 104 19.92 -7.49 -5.64
C LEU A 104 21.44 -7.66 -5.64
N GLU A 105 21.95 -8.75 -6.17
CA GLU A 105 23.40 -8.97 -6.35
C GLU A 105 24.02 -7.90 -7.26
N LEU A 106 23.37 -7.59 -8.39
CA LEU A 106 23.89 -6.61 -9.35
C LEU A 106 23.95 -5.19 -8.76
N VAL A 107 22.93 -4.78 -8.01
CA VAL A 107 22.78 -3.40 -7.52
C VAL A 107 23.48 -3.19 -6.17
N TYR A 108 23.41 -4.18 -5.27
CA TYR A 108 23.87 -4.06 -3.90
C TYR A 108 25.09 -4.96 -3.58
N GLY A 109 25.40 -5.92 -4.45
CA GLY A 109 26.48 -6.89 -4.28
C GLY A 109 26.02 -8.24 -3.73
N ASP A 110 26.84 -9.28 -3.89
CA ASP A 110 26.55 -10.68 -3.52
C ASP A 110 26.13 -10.86 -2.06
N SER A 111 26.54 -9.96 -1.16
CA SER A 111 26.15 -10.01 0.26
C SER A 111 24.66 -9.70 0.50
N PHE A 112 23.91 -9.29 -0.53
CA PHE A 112 22.49 -8.94 -0.44
C PHE A 112 21.56 -9.94 -1.12
N SER A 113 22.06 -11.07 -1.62
CA SER A 113 21.22 -12.14 -2.17
C SER A 113 20.19 -12.65 -1.16
N ASP A 114 20.56 -12.74 0.13
CA ASP A 114 19.68 -13.11 1.24
C ASP A 114 18.51 -12.12 1.45
N ALA A 115 18.54 -10.92 0.86
CA ALA A 115 17.40 -10.00 0.89
C ALA A 115 16.29 -10.40 -0.10
N ALA A 116 16.52 -11.39 -0.98
CA ALA A 116 15.52 -11.88 -1.92
C ALA A 116 14.33 -12.53 -1.21
N GLU A 117 14.55 -13.32 -0.16
CA GLU A 117 13.46 -13.95 0.61
C GLU A 117 12.50 -12.91 1.25
N PRO A 118 12.96 -11.95 2.07
CA PRO A 118 12.07 -10.94 2.63
C PRO A 118 11.44 -10.06 1.54
N LEU A 119 12.13 -9.80 0.42
CA LEU A 119 11.55 -9.10 -0.72
C LEU A 119 10.35 -9.86 -1.29
N LEU A 120 10.51 -11.15 -1.59
CA LEU A 120 9.43 -12.00 -2.11
C LEU A 120 8.22 -12.04 -1.18
N LEU A 121 8.45 -12.05 0.14
CA LEU A 121 7.39 -12.01 1.14
C LEU A 121 6.68 -10.66 1.21
N LEU A 122 7.39 -9.54 0.99
CA LEU A 122 6.84 -8.19 1.02
C LEU A 122 6.05 -7.83 -0.24
N LEU A 123 6.45 -8.35 -1.41
CA LEU A 123 5.84 -8.05 -2.70
C LEU A 123 4.30 -8.21 -2.75
N PRO A 124 3.68 -9.32 -2.30
CA PRO A 124 2.22 -9.42 -2.31
C PRO A 124 1.56 -8.37 -1.41
N GLY A 125 2.17 -8.06 -0.26
CA GLY A 125 1.73 -6.98 0.61
C GLY A 125 1.82 -5.61 -0.07
N ALA A 126 2.92 -5.34 -0.76
CA ALA A 126 3.14 -4.09 -1.49
C ALA A 126 2.11 -3.87 -2.60
N VAL A 127 1.69 -4.93 -3.31
CA VAL A 127 0.61 -4.87 -4.32
C VAL A 127 -0.73 -4.50 -3.68
N LEU A 128 -1.07 -5.11 -2.55
CA LEU A 128 -2.29 -4.76 -1.82
C LEU A 128 -2.23 -3.33 -1.27
N PHE A 129 -1.08 -2.91 -0.76
CA PHE A 129 -0.87 -1.55 -0.29
C PHE A 129 -1.00 -0.53 -1.42
N ALA A 130 -0.48 -0.85 -2.60
CA ALA A 130 -0.69 -0.08 -3.83
C ALA A 130 -2.18 0.13 -4.12
N GLY A 131 -2.98 -0.95 -4.14
CA GLY A 131 -4.43 -0.85 -4.33
C GLY A 131 -5.14 -0.03 -3.24
N SER A 132 -4.65 -0.10 -2.00
CA SER A 132 -5.20 0.67 -0.88
C SER A 132 -5.05 2.18 -1.08
N SER A 133 -3.99 2.64 -1.76
CA SER A 133 -3.79 4.08 -2.05
C SER A 133 -4.85 4.62 -3.02
N ILE A 134 -5.25 3.82 -4.02
CA ILE A 134 -6.34 4.18 -4.94
C ILE A 134 -7.68 4.25 -4.21
N LEU A 135 -7.97 3.27 -3.35
CA LEU A 135 -9.17 3.28 -2.51
C LEU A 135 -9.19 4.49 -1.57
N ALA A 136 -8.04 4.85 -1.00
CA ALA A 136 -7.90 6.04 -0.16
C ALA A 136 -8.23 7.32 -0.96
N ALA A 137 -7.73 7.45 -2.19
CA ALA A 137 -8.08 8.56 -3.08
C ALA A 137 -9.61 8.65 -3.31
N GLY A 138 -10.28 7.51 -3.49
CA GLY A 138 -11.75 7.47 -3.58
C GLY A 138 -12.46 7.92 -2.29
N VAL A 139 -11.96 7.49 -1.12
CA VAL A 139 -12.48 7.91 0.19
C VAL A 139 -12.29 9.41 0.42
N TYR A 140 -11.14 9.96 0.01
CA TYR A 140 -10.87 11.39 0.07
C TYR A 140 -11.75 12.19 -0.88
N ALA A 141 -11.94 11.71 -2.12
CA ALA A 141 -12.83 12.35 -3.10
C ALA A 141 -14.28 12.45 -2.59
N ALA A 142 -14.72 11.47 -1.80
CA ALA A 142 -16.03 11.46 -1.16
C ALA A 142 -16.08 12.21 0.20
N GLY A 143 -15.00 12.92 0.57
CA GLY A 143 -14.98 13.80 1.73
C GLY A 143 -14.93 13.09 3.10
N ARG A 144 -14.44 11.84 3.16
CA ARG A 144 -14.36 11.07 4.41
C ARG A 144 -12.93 10.67 4.80
N PRO A 145 -11.97 11.61 4.94
CA PRO A 145 -10.56 11.27 5.21
C PRO A 145 -10.31 10.47 6.50
N PHE A 146 -11.14 10.64 7.54
CA PHE A 146 -10.98 9.92 8.80
C PHE A 146 -11.13 8.41 8.68
N THR A 147 -11.96 7.92 7.77
CA THR A 147 -12.12 6.47 7.58
C THR A 147 -10.85 5.86 6.98
N ALA A 148 -10.13 6.61 6.15
CA ALA A 148 -8.84 6.19 5.63
C ALA A 148 -7.74 6.20 6.71
N THR A 149 -7.74 7.19 7.60
CA THR A 149 -6.83 7.22 8.77
C THR A 149 -7.05 6.00 9.67
N PHE A 150 -8.31 5.64 9.94
CA PHE A 150 -8.60 4.45 10.76
C PHE A 150 -8.07 3.16 10.14
N ALA A 151 -8.21 2.99 8.82
CA ALA A 151 -7.62 1.84 8.11
C ALA A 151 -6.08 1.77 8.27
N GLN A 152 -5.40 2.92 8.20
CA GLN A 152 -3.95 2.99 8.42
C GLN A 152 -3.57 2.65 9.87
N LEU A 153 -4.34 3.13 10.86
CA LEU A 153 -4.13 2.82 12.27
C LEU A 153 -4.29 1.32 12.57
N LEU A 154 -5.24 0.65 11.92
CA LEU A 154 -5.39 -0.81 12.04
C LEU A 154 -4.15 -1.54 11.50
N GLY A 155 -3.63 -1.13 10.35
CA GLY A 155 -2.37 -1.66 9.81
C GLY A 155 -1.21 -1.43 10.79
N MET A 156 -1.04 -0.21 11.27
CA MET A 156 -0.03 0.13 12.27
C MET A 156 -0.15 -0.75 13.53
N ALA A 157 -1.37 -1.00 14.03
CA ALA A 157 -1.57 -1.88 15.18
C ALA A 157 -1.15 -3.33 14.87
N VAL A 158 -1.47 -3.85 13.69
CA VAL A 158 -1.02 -5.18 13.23
C VAL A 158 0.51 -5.23 13.16
N THR A 159 1.16 -4.20 12.61
CA THR A 159 2.62 -4.12 12.54
C THR A 159 3.23 -4.13 13.94
N VAL A 160 2.79 -3.24 14.84
CA VAL A 160 3.38 -3.11 16.18
C VAL A 160 3.19 -4.39 17.00
N VAL A 161 1.97 -4.94 17.03
CA VAL A 161 1.67 -6.17 17.79
C VAL A 161 2.38 -7.37 17.17
N GLY A 162 2.33 -7.51 15.84
CA GLY A 162 2.96 -8.62 15.13
C GLY A 162 4.47 -8.61 15.31
N LEU A 163 5.13 -7.46 15.16
CA LEU A 163 6.58 -7.36 15.35
C LEU A 163 6.95 -7.60 16.82
N PHE A 164 6.19 -7.06 17.78
CA PHE A 164 6.47 -7.31 19.19
C PHE A 164 6.43 -8.81 19.54
N VAL A 165 5.50 -9.57 18.94
CA VAL A 165 5.33 -11.00 19.20
C VAL A 165 6.32 -11.87 18.42
N PHE A 166 6.46 -11.65 17.11
CA PHE A 166 7.13 -12.60 16.20
C PHE A 166 8.59 -12.26 15.88
N LEU A 167 9.03 -11.02 16.12
CA LEU A 167 10.35 -10.55 15.69
C LEU A 167 11.50 -11.23 16.45
N ARG A 168 11.29 -11.56 17.73
CA ARG A 168 12.31 -12.24 18.57
C ARG A 168 12.68 -13.63 18.05
N THR A 169 11.75 -14.35 17.43
CA THR A 169 11.97 -15.75 17.00
C THR A 169 12.16 -15.88 15.49
N GLY A 170 11.59 -14.99 14.68
CA GLY A 170 11.60 -15.13 13.22
C GLY A 170 12.35 -14.06 12.44
N GLY A 171 13.00 -13.09 13.10
CA GLY A 171 13.89 -12.12 12.46
C GLY A 171 13.26 -11.37 11.28
N ILE A 172 14.01 -11.24 10.18
CA ILE A 172 13.60 -10.47 8.99
C ILE A 172 12.47 -11.14 8.21
N THR A 173 12.37 -12.46 8.23
CA THR A 173 11.28 -13.22 7.61
C THR A 173 9.96 -12.95 8.35
N ALA A 174 9.97 -12.96 9.69
CA ALA A 174 8.81 -12.56 10.48
C ALA A 174 8.42 -11.10 10.25
N ALA A 175 9.40 -10.20 10.15
CA ALA A 175 9.13 -8.80 9.82
C ALA A 175 8.41 -8.66 8.47
N ALA A 176 8.88 -9.35 7.43
CA ALA A 176 8.28 -9.33 6.11
C ALA A 176 6.84 -9.86 6.11
N LEU A 177 6.59 -10.98 6.81
CA LEU A 177 5.24 -11.56 6.94
C LEU A 177 4.28 -10.63 7.68
N VAL A 178 4.73 -10.03 8.80
CA VAL A 178 3.92 -9.10 9.59
C VAL A 178 3.60 -7.85 8.78
N SER A 179 4.58 -7.30 8.04
CA SER A 179 4.36 -6.14 7.17
C SER A 179 3.40 -6.46 6.03
N THR A 180 3.50 -7.63 5.41
CA THR A 180 2.52 -8.08 4.39
C THR A 180 1.12 -8.24 4.98
N ALA A 181 0.99 -8.81 6.18
CA ALA A 181 -0.31 -8.91 6.86
C ALA A 181 -0.89 -7.53 7.23
N SER A 182 -0.04 -6.59 7.64
CA SER A 182 -0.41 -5.20 7.90
C SER A 182 -0.93 -4.52 6.64
N TYR A 183 -0.20 -4.61 5.53
CA TYR A 183 -0.63 -4.06 4.24
C TYR A 183 -1.94 -4.68 3.72
N ALA A 184 -2.11 -5.99 3.88
CA ALA A 184 -3.37 -6.66 3.57
C ALA A 184 -4.52 -6.15 4.45
N THR A 185 -4.27 -5.92 5.74
CA THR A 185 -5.25 -5.34 6.67
C THR A 185 -5.65 -3.94 6.24
N VAL A 186 -4.69 -3.08 5.88
CA VAL A 186 -4.98 -1.74 5.36
C VAL A 186 -5.83 -1.81 4.10
N PHE A 187 -5.48 -2.69 3.15
CA PHE A 187 -6.25 -2.87 1.92
C PHE A 187 -7.69 -3.27 2.20
N VAL A 188 -7.92 -4.30 3.01
CA VAL A 188 -9.27 -4.78 3.35
C VAL A 188 -10.06 -3.70 4.09
N ALA A 189 -9.47 -3.03 5.07
CA ALA A 189 -10.12 -1.96 5.80
C ALA A 189 -10.49 -0.79 4.89
N MET A 190 -9.59 -0.41 3.96
CA MET A 190 -9.85 0.65 2.99
C MET A 190 -10.93 0.27 1.97
N LEU A 191 -10.97 -1.01 1.56
CA LEU A 191 -12.00 -1.53 0.66
C LEU A 191 -13.38 -1.47 1.31
N ILE A 192 -13.49 -1.90 2.57
CA ILE A 192 -14.72 -1.82 3.37
C ILE A 192 -15.14 -0.35 3.56
N ALA A 193 -14.19 0.52 3.91
CA ALA A 193 -14.44 1.95 4.09
C ALA A 193 -14.96 2.58 2.80
N TYR A 194 -14.28 2.35 1.67
CA TYR A 194 -14.68 2.90 0.38
C TYR A 194 -16.06 2.39 -0.06
N LYS A 195 -16.34 1.10 0.10
CA LYS A 195 -17.67 0.52 -0.17
C LYS A 195 -18.77 1.20 0.66
N GLY A 196 -18.51 1.46 1.94
CA GLY A 196 -19.46 2.18 2.81
C GLY A 196 -19.69 3.63 2.38
N VAL A 197 -18.68 4.28 1.80
CA VAL A 197 -18.76 5.68 1.38
C VAL A 197 -19.35 5.85 -0.02
N SER A 198 -19.03 4.95 -0.96
CA SER A 198 -19.52 4.99 -2.34
C SER A 198 -20.94 4.44 -2.51
N GLY A 199 -21.50 3.78 -1.47
CA GLY A 199 -22.80 3.13 -1.54
C GLY A 199 -22.89 2.00 -2.57
N SER A 200 -21.76 1.58 -3.14
CA SER A 200 -21.72 0.67 -4.27
C SER A 200 -21.85 -0.80 -3.83
N SER A 201 -22.52 -1.62 -4.65
CA SER A 201 -22.64 -3.06 -4.40
C SER A 201 -21.29 -3.77 -4.56
N TRP A 202 -21.04 -4.86 -3.84
CA TRP A 202 -19.83 -5.69 -4.03
C TRP A 202 -19.64 -6.16 -5.49
N ARG A 203 -20.73 -6.32 -6.24
CA ARG A 203 -20.69 -6.64 -7.68
C ARG A 203 -19.99 -5.56 -8.50
N SER A 204 -20.00 -4.30 -8.05
CA SER A 204 -19.30 -3.23 -8.73
C SER A 204 -17.79 -3.27 -8.52
N PHE A 205 -17.25 -4.12 -7.64
CA PHE A 205 -15.81 -4.29 -7.51
C PHE A 205 -15.27 -5.38 -8.42
N VAL A 206 -16.14 -6.15 -9.09
CA VAL A 206 -15.74 -7.16 -10.08
C VAL A 206 -15.49 -6.46 -11.43
N PRO A 207 -14.34 -6.71 -12.09
CA PRO A 207 -14.03 -6.10 -13.36
C PRO A 207 -15.02 -6.64 -14.41
N THR A 208 -15.88 -5.76 -14.91
CA THR A 208 -16.80 -6.08 -16.01
C THR A 208 -16.21 -5.52 -17.31
N PRO A 209 -16.15 -6.29 -18.42
CA PRO A 209 -15.53 -5.86 -19.67
C PRO A 209 -16.04 -4.51 -20.23
N SER A 210 -17.28 -4.13 -19.92
CA SER A 210 -17.87 -2.84 -20.31
C SER A 210 -17.18 -1.63 -19.67
N ARG A 211 -16.58 -1.77 -18.48
CA ARG A 211 -16.01 -0.65 -17.71
C ARG A 211 -14.61 -0.24 -18.12
N VAL A 212 -13.86 -1.13 -18.77
CA VAL A 212 -12.54 -0.80 -19.34
C VAL A 212 -12.69 0.19 -20.50
N ARG A 213 -13.82 0.14 -21.21
CA ARG A 213 -14.12 1.02 -22.36
C ARG A 213 -14.51 2.45 -21.93
N ASP A 214 -15.01 2.62 -20.71
CA ASP A 214 -15.39 3.93 -20.15
C ASP A 214 -14.20 4.68 -19.52
N LEU A 215 -13.09 3.99 -19.22
CA LEU A 215 -11.84 4.63 -18.74
C LEU A 215 -11.08 5.39 -19.85
N VAL A 216 -11.34 5.06 -21.12
CA VAL A 216 -10.67 5.63 -22.30
C VAL A 216 -11.46 6.80 -22.91
N ARG A 217 -12.65 7.09 -22.38
CA ARG A 217 -13.54 8.17 -22.83
C ARG A 217 -13.64 9.29 -21.81
#